data_AF-A0A967E232-F1
#
_entry.id   AF-A0A967E232-F1
#
_cell.length_a   1.000
_cell.length_b   1.000
_cell.length_c   1.000
_cell.angle_alpha   90.00
_cell.angle_beta   90.00
_cell.angle_gamma   90.00
#
_symmetry.space_group_name_H-M   'P 1'
#
loop_
_entity.id
_entity.type
_entity.pdbx_description
1 polymer ?
#
loop_
_entity_poly.entity_id
_entity_poly.type
_entity_poly.pdbx_seq_one_letter_code
_entity_poly.pdbx_strand_id
1 'polypeptide(L)'
;MSYLQQTIKAVIRPGDEAGYVAECLEIAVVTQGRTLDETVKHLQEATALHLEGESPEAFGLRDKPTLVLTMELDPVHAQAS
;
A
#
# COMPACT_ATOMS: atom_id res chain seq x y z
N MET A 1 20.67 -17.53 5.17
CA MET A 1 20.43 -16.14 5.59
C MET A 1 19.10 -15.71 5.01
N SER A 2 18.14 -15.32 5.86
CA SER A 2 16.92 -14.66 5.38
C SER A 2 17.29 -13.23 4.98
N TYR A 3 16.96 -12.82 3.75
CA TYR A 3 17.15 -11.44 3.31
C TYR A 3 15.91 -10.63 3.68
N LEU A 4 16.05 -9.74 4.66
CA LEU A 4 14.97 -8.85 5.07
C LEU A 4 14.70 -7.77 3.99
N GLN A 5 13.43 -7.54 3.71
CA GLN A 5 12.95 -6.56 2.74
C GLN A 5 13.01 -5.14 3.32
N GLN A 6 13.49 -4.17 2.53
CA GLN A 6 13.49 -2.75 2.94
C GLN A 6 12.12 -2.08 2.70
N THR A 7 11.24 -2.71 1.94
CA THR A 7 10.03 -2.08 1.41
C THR A 7 8.80 -2.87 1.80
N ILE A 8 7.74 -2.16 2.20
CA ILE A 8 6.37 -2.67 2.19
C ILE A 8 5.75 -2.17 0.90
N LYS A 9 5.32 -3.08 0.04
CA LYS A 9 4.63 -2.77 -1.20
C LYS A 9 3.15 -2.69 -0.92
N ALA A 10 2.51 -1.68 -1.48
CA ALA A 10 1.06 -1.61 -1.51
C ALA A 10 0.55 -1.34 -2.92
N VAL A 11 -0.59 -1.94 -3.23
CA VAL A 11 -1.31 -1.76 -4.49
C VAL A 11 -2.53 -0.90 -4.22
N ILE A 12 -2.67 0.19 -4.96
CA ILE A 12 -3.84 1.07 -4.96
C ILE A 12 -4.67 0.77 -6.20
N ARG A 13 -5.96 0.52 -6.02
CA ARG A 13 -6.93 0.26 -7.08
C ARG A 13 -8.20 1.09 -6.88
N PRO A 14 -8.96 1.39 -7.95
CA PRO A 14 -10.30 1.95 -7.81
C PRO A 14 -11.17 1.05 -6.91
N GLY A 15 -11.95 1.66 -6.02
CA GLY A 15 -12.93 0.93 -5.23
C GLY A 15 -14.16 0.53 -6.08
N ASP A 16 -14.80 -0.58 -5.72
CA ASP A 16 -15.94 -1.13 -6.47
C ASP A 16 -17.13 -0.16 -6.59
N GLU A 17 -17.40 0.62 -5.53
CA GLU A 17 -18.48 1.62 -5.53
C GLU A 17 -17.96 3.05 -5.77
N ALA A 18 -16.89 3.44 -5.07
CA ALA A 18 -16.30 4.77 -5.14
C ALA A 18 -14.91 4.81 -4.47
N GLY A 19 -14.12 5.82 -4.82
CA GLY A 19 -12.84 6.09 -4.17
C GLY A 19 -11.76 5.07 -4.55
N TYR A 20 -10.86 4.81 -3.60
CA TYR A 20 -9.71 3.94 -3.80
C TYR A 20 -9.55 2.98 -2.61
N VAL A 21 -9.00 1.81 -2.90
CA VAL A 21 -8.58 0.81 -1.91
C VAL A 21 -7.07 0.62 -2.04
N ALA A 22 -6.37 0.62 -0.92
CA ALA A 22 -4.94 0.33 -0.84
C ALA A 22 -4.69 -0.91 0.03
N GLU A 23 -3.85 -1.82 -0.45
CA GLU A 23 -3.56 -3.09 0.21
C GLU A 23 -2.05 -3.34 0.25
N CYS A 24 -1.52 -3.59 1.44
CA CYS A 24 -0.13 -3.99 1.64
C CYS A 24 0.05 -5.49 1.32
N LEU A 25 1.18 -5.84 0.68
CA LEU A 25 1.46 -7.22 0.27
C LEU A 25 2.20 -8.02 1.35
N GLU A 26 3.03 -7.36 2.17
CA GLU A 26 3.84 -8.00 3.20
C GLU A 26 3.18 -8.02 4.59
N ILE A 27 2.17 -7.18 4.82
CA ILE A 27 1.47 -7.04 6.10
C ILE A 27 -0.04 -6.97 5.91
N ALA A 28 -0.79 -7.41 6.93
CA ALA A 28 -2.26 -7.46 6.91
C ALA A 28 -2.89 -6.06 7.12
N VAL A 29 -2.58 -5.14 6.20
CA VAL A 29 -3.09 -3.77 6.21
C VAL A 29 -3.81 -3.49 4.90
N VAL A 30 -5.08 -3.10 5.03
CA VAL A 30 -5.91 -2.60 3.94
C VAL A 30 -6.60 -1.33 4.40
N THR A 31 -6.63 -0.33 3.53
CA THR A 31 -7.31 0.95 3.79
C THR A 31 -8.09 1.41 2.57
N GLN A 32 -8.97 2.38 2.78
CA GLN A 32 -9.75 3.00 1.71
C GLN A 32 -9.86 4.51 1.94
N GLY A 33 -10.14 5.25 0.87
CA GLY A 33 -10.35 6.69 0.92
C GLY A 33 -11.13 7.18 -0.31
N ARG A 34 -11.71 8.38 -0.20
CA ARG A 34 -12.44 9.02 -1.31
C ARG A 34 -11.48 9.57 -2.36
N THR A 35 -10.28 9.97 -1.95
CA THR A 35 -9.22 10.47 -2.84
C THR A 35 -7.94 9.65 -2.69
N LEU A 36 -7.02 9.78 -3.65
CA LEU A 36 -5.71 9.15 -3.57
C LEU A 36 -4.94 9.62 -2.32
N ASP A 37 -4.89 10.94 -2.08
CA ASP A 37 -4.19 11.53 -0.93
C ASP A 37 -4.75 11.02 0.41
N GLU A 38 -6.08 10.94 0.54
CA GLU A 38 -6.73 10.40 1.74
C GLU A 38 -6.38 8.92 1.93
N THR A 39 -6.43 8.14 0.86
CA THR A 39 -6.11 6.70 0.87
C THR A 39 -4.66 6.48 1.30
N VAL A 40 -3.71 7.25 0.77
CA VAL A 40 -2.30 7.19 1.14
C VAL A 40 -2.09 7.59 2.60
N LYS A 41 -2.76 8.65 3.07
CA LYS A 41 -2.70 9.06 4.48
C LYS A 41 -3.19 7.95 5.41
N HIS A 42 -4.36 7.39 5.13
CA HIS A 42 -4.90 6.28 5.93
C HIS A 42 -3.98 5.07 5.91
N LEU A 43 -3.41 4.74 4.75
CA LEU A 43 -2.45 3.63 4.61
C LEU A 43 -1.20 3.85 5.48
N GLN A 44 -0.64 5.06 5.50
CA GLN A 44 0.51 5.40 6.35
C GLN A 44 0.18 5.25 7.83
N GLU A 45 -0.96 5.79 8.28
CA GLU A 45 -1.42 5.69 9.67
C GLU A 45 -1.66 4.24 10.08
N ALA A 46 -2.38 3.46 9.26
CA ALA A 46 -2.66 2.06 9.53
C ALA A 46 -1.40 1.18 9.51
N THR A 47 -0.44 1.46 8.62
CA THR A 47 0.86 0.77 8.60
C THR A 47 1.67 1.09 9.85
N ALA A 48 1.69 2.35 10.30
CA ALA A 48 2.36 2.75 11.52
C ALA A 48 1.75 2.05 12.75
N LEU A 49 0.43 2.02 12.84
CA LEU A 49 -0.29 1.31 13.91
C LEU A 49 -0.04 -0.20 13.89
N HIS A 50 0.02 -0.82 12.71
CA HIS A 50 0.29 -2.25 12.57
C HIS A 50 1.69 -2.65 13.04
N LEU A 51 2.69 -1.77 12.84
CA LEU A 51 4.07 -2.01 13.24
C LEU A 51 4.37 -1.56 14.68
N GLU A 52 3.45 -0.86 15.34
CA GLU A 52 3.65 -0.35 16.69
C GLU A 52 3.72 -1.50 17.71
N GLY A 53 4.87 -1.64 18.37
CA GLY A 53 5.10 -2.72 19.35
C GLY A 53 5.48 -4.07 18.76
N GLU A 54 5.54 -4.17 17.43
CA GLU A 54 5.97 -5.37 16.71
C GLU A 54 7.45 -5.30 16.30
N SER A 55 8.06 -6.46 16.05
CA SER A 55 9.38 -6.57 15.42
C SER A 55 9.18 -6.69 13.90
N PRO A 56 9.64 -5.71 13.08
CA PRO A 56 9.50 -5.78 11.62
C PRO A 56 10.07 -7.07 11.02
N GLU A 57 11.08 -7.67 11.66
CA GLU A 57 11.69 -8.94 11.26
C GLU A 57 10.71 -10.11 11.28
N ALA A 58 9.69 -10.06 12.14
CA ALA A 58 8.61 -11.06 12.19
C ALA A 58 7.81 -11.11 10.88
N PHE A 59 7.77 -10.00 10.14
CA PHE A 59 7.17 -9.87 8.81
C PHE A 59 8.18 -10.01 7.67
N GLY A 60 9.44 -10.34 7.97
CA GLY A 60 10.53 -10.38 6.99
C GLY A 60 10.99 -8.99 6.52
N LEU A 61 10.69 -7.95 7.30
CA LEU A 61 11.04 -6.56 7.00
C LEU A 61 12.29 -6.12 7.76
N ARG A 62 12.99 -5.13 7.22
CA ARG A 62 14.04 -4.40 7.93
C ARG A 62 13.42 -3.35 8.85
N ASP A 63 14.20 -2.89 9.81
CA ASP A 63 13.87 -1.71 10.60
C ASP A 63 13.50 -0.52 9.73
N LYS A 64 12.41 0.17 10.12
CA LYS A 64 11.89 1.37 9.46
C LYS A 64 11.75 1.18 7.94
N PRO A 65 10.90 0.24 7.49
CA PRO A 65 10.71 -0.02 6.07
C PRO A 65 10.06 1.18 5.38
N THR A 66 10.23 1.26 4.06
CA THR A 66 9.61 2.32 3.23
C THR A 66 8.39 1.77 2.51
N LEU A 67 7.31 2.55 2.44
CA LEU A 67 6.15 2.20 1.61
C LEU A 67 6.43 2.49 0.13
N VAL A 68 6.21 1.50 -0.72
CA VAL A 68 6.26 1.64 -2.18
C VAL A 68 4.87 1.38 -2.74
N LEU A 69 4.29 2.38 -3.38
CA LEU A 69 2.94 2.33 -3.90
C LEU A 69 2.95 2.04 -5.41
N THR A 70 2.18 1.04 -5.82
CA THR A 70 1.84 0.79 -7.22
C THR A 70 0.36 1.08 -7.39
N MET A 71 -0.01 1.83 -8.44
CA MET A 71 -1.41 2.15 -8.70
C MET A 71 -1.86 1.51 -10.00
N GLU A 72 -3.01 0.86 -9.96
CA GLU A 72 -3.69 0.35 -11.15
C GLU A 72 -4.44 1.49 -11.84
N LEU A 73 -4.27 1.58 -13.16
CA LEU A 73 -4.90 2.59 -14.00
C LEU A 73 -5.41 1.93 -15.28
N ASP A 74 -6.58 2.35 -15.74
CA ASP A 74 -7.07 1.97 -17.05
C ASP A 74 -6.25 2.67 -18.16
N PRO A 75 -5.86 1.95 -19.22
CA PRO A 75 -5.16 2.54 -20.33
C PRO A 75 -6.09 3.51 -21.09
N VAL A 76 -5.57 4.69 -21.44
CA VAL A 76 -6.27 5.57 -22.39
C VAL A 76 -6.01 5.06 -23.81
N HIS A 77 -7.06 4.59 -24.49
CA HIS A 77 -6.95 4.17 -25.89
C HIS A 77 -6.90 5.38 -26.83
N ALA A 78 -5.96 5.36 -27.78
CA ALA A 78 -5.93 6.36 -28.85
C ALA A 78 -7.18 6.25 -29.73
N GLN A 79 -7.86 7.36 -29.96
CA GLN A 79 -8.93 7.41 -30.96
C GLN A 79 -8.28 7.38 -32.36
N ALA A 80 -8.65 6.38 -33.17
CA ALA A 80 -8.29 6.39 -34.59
C ALA A 80 -8.98 7.59 -35.25
N SER A 81 -8.18 8.50 -35.83
CA SER A 81 -8.66 9.64 -36.63
C SER A 81 -9.03 9.20 -38.05
#